data_AF-A0A534Q1Q5-F1
#
_entry.id   AF-A0A534Q1Q5-F1
#
_cell.length_a   1.000
_cell.length_b   1.000
_cell.length_c   1.000
_cell.angle_alpha   90.00
_cell.angle_beta   90.00
_cell.angle_gamma   90.00
#
_symmetry.space_group_name_H-M   'P 1'
#
loop_
_entity.id
_entity.type
_entity.pdbx_description
1 polymer ?
#
loop_
_entity_poly.entity_id
_entity_poly.type
_entity_poly.pdbx_seq_one_letter_code
_entity_poly.pdbx_strand_id
1 'polypeptide(L)'
;MPSNNVQRYRQALMMSKAELARKAGLSTLTIDRVEAGRPCRLDTKRKVLIALGLRISDKDQLFGGKSDAPIAAAMLTAAAESRS
;
A
#
# COMPACT_ATOMS: atom_id res chain seq x y z
N MET A 1 -4.47 7.95 16.30
CA MET A 1 -4.97 7.19 15.14
C MET A 1 -3.78 6.54 14.45
N PRO A 2 -3.74 5.21 14.30
CA PRO A 2 -2.65 4.54 13.58
C PRO A 2 -2.59 5.07 12.15
N SER A 3 -1.58 5.88 11.89
CA SER A 3 -1.34 6.50 10.59
C SER A 3 -0.63 5.51 9.68
N ASN A 4 -1.19 5.21 8.51
CA ASN A 4 -0.53 4.46 7.44
C ASN A 4 -0.50 5.28 6.15
N ASN A 5 0.27 4.84 5.16
CA ASN A 5 0.43 5.51 3.88
C ASN A 5 -0.39 4.87 2.75
N VAL A 6 -1.20 3.86 3.01
CA VAL A 6 -1.91 3.07 1.98
C VAL A 6 -2.74 3.97 1.06
N GLN A 7 -3.52 4.89 1.64
CA GLN A 7 -4.32 5.85 0.88
C GLN A 7 -3.45 6.75 0.00
N ARG A 8 -2.30 7.20 0.50
CA ARG A 8 -1.38 8.09 -0.23
C ARG A 8 -0.75 7.38 -1.43
N TYR A 9 -0.27 6.15 -1.24
CA TYR A 9 0.27 5.34 -2.35
C TYR A 9 -0.81 5.06 -3.40
N ARG A 10 -2.02 4.71 -2.95
CA ARG A 10 -3.14 4.48 -3.86
C ARG A 10 -3.45 5.74 -4.70
N GLN A 11 -3.53 6.91 -4.06
CA GLN A 11 -3.78 8.18 -4.75
C GLN A 11 -2.64 8.59 -5.69
N ALA A 12 -1.38 8.35 -5.29
CA ALA A 12 -0.22 8.61 -6.14
C ALA A 12 -0.23 7.75 -7.43
N LEU A 13 -0.78 6.54 -7.35
CA LEU A 13 -1.02 5.66 -8.48
C LEU A 13 -2.31 5.98 -9.26
N MET A 14 -3.03 7.06 -8.90
CA MET A 14 -4.34 7.43 -9.44
C MET A 14 -5.36 6.27 -9.38
N MET A 15 -5.27 5.43 -8.36
CA MET A 15 -6.09 4.24 -8.23
C MET A 15 -7.29 4.51 -7.31
N SER A 16 -8.47 4.04 -7.68
CA SER A 16 -9.65 4.04 -6.82
C SER A 16 -9.58 2.92 -5.77
N LYS A 17 -10.36 3.04 -4.69
CA LYS A 17 -10.44 1.99 -3.66
C LYS A 17 -10.92 0.65 -4.23
N ALA A 18 -11.84 0.70 -5.18
CA ALA A 18 -12.37 -0.48 -5.86
C ALA A 18 -11.31 -1.18 -6.73
N GLU A 19 -10.45 -0.42 -7.40
CA GLU A 19 -9.35 -0.99 -8.18
C GLU A 19 -8.30 -1.62 -7.28
N LEU A 20 -7.93 -0.97 -6.17
CA LEU A 20 -7.00 -1.56 -5.20
C LEU A 20 -7.56 -2.85 -4.61
N ALA A 21 -8.84 -2.87 -4.25
CA ALA A 21 -9.53 -4.04 -3.74
C ALA A 21 -9.50 -5.20 -4.75
N ARG A 22 -9.80 -4.91 -6.02
CA ARG A 22 -9.78 -5.90 -7.11
C ARG A 22 -8.38 -6.47 -7.34
N LYS A 23 -7.35 -5.62 -7.39
CA LYS A 23 -5.95 -6.06 -7.54
C LYS A 23 -5.46 -6.89 -6.35
N ALA A 24 -5.89 -6.55 -5.13
CA ALA A 24 -5.51 -7.26 -3.92
C ALA A 24 -6.32 -8.55 -3.67
N GLY A 25 -7.40 -8.80 -4.42
CA GLY A 25 -8.34 -9.89 -4.14
C GLY A 25 -9.05 -9.72 -2.79
N LEU A 26 -9.40 -8.48 -2.45
CA LEU A 26 -10.05 -8.10 -1.18
C LEU A 26 -11.37 -7.37 -1.46
N SER A 27 -12.21 -7.26 -0.42
CA SER A 27 -13.39 -6.39 -0.50
C SER A 27 -13.01 -4.91 -0.38
N THR A 28 -13.81 -4.03 -0.97
CA THR A 28 -13.66 -2.57 -0.82
C THR A 28 -13.71 -2.15 0.66
N LEU A 29 -14.60 -2.76 1.44
CA LEU A 29 -14.70 -2.56 2.88
C LEU A 29 -13.41 -2.93 3.63
N THR A 30 -12.70 -3.98 3.18
CA THR A 30 -11.41 -4.35 3.74
C THR A 30 -10.36 -3.27 3.47
N ILE A 31 -10.33 -2.74 2.24
CA ILE A 31 -9.43 -1.62 1.89
C ILE A 31 -9.73 -0.38 2.74
N ASP A 32 -11.01 -0.03 2.92
CA ASP A 32 -11.41 1.10 3.78
C ASP A 32 -10.88 0.96 5.22
N ARG A 33 -11.00 -0.24 5.79
CA ARG A 33 -10.49 -0.52 7.14
C ARG A 33 -8.97 -0.44 7.21
N VAL A 34 -8.28 -0.92 6.17
CA VAL A 34 -6.82 -0.87 6.06
C VAL A 34 -6.35 0.58 5.93
N GLU A 35 -6.97 1.40 5.08
CA GLU A 35 -6.65 2.83 4.96
C GLU A 35 -6.91 3.59 6.27
N ALA A 36 -7.95 3.21 7.02
CA ALA A 36 -8.22 3.75 8.35
C ALA A 36 -7.22 3.28 9.43
N GLY A 37 -6.23 2.45 9.10
CA GLY A 37 -5.19 1.99 10.01
C GLY A 37 -5.66 0.92 11.00
N ARG A 38 -6.80 0.27 10.75
CA ARG A 38 -7.28 -0.80 11.61
C ARG A 38 -6.34 -2.01 11.53
N PRO A 39 -6.16 -2.76 12.64
CA PRO A 39 -5.37 -3.98 12.61
C PRO A 39 -5.94 -4.97 11.60
N CYS A 40 -5.06 -5.55 10.79
CA CYS A 40 -5.38 -6.52 9.75
C CYS A 40 -4.36 -7.65 9.74
N ARG A 41 -4.73 -8.78 9.13
CA ARG A 41 -3.88 -9.97 9.04
C ARG A 41 -2.64 -9.69 8.18
N LEU A 42 -1.56 -10.41 8.44
CA LEU A 42 -0.33 -10.36 7.63
C LEU A 42 -0.61 -10.65 6.15
N ASP A 43 -1.50 -11.61 5.86
CA ASP A 43 -1.94 -11.91 4.49
C ASP A 43 -2.55 -10.69 3.79
N THR A 44 -3.42 -9.95 4.50
CA THR A 44 -4.02 -8.72 3.98
C THR A 44 -2.96 -7.66 3.69
N LYS A 45 -1.97 -7.48 4.58
CA LYS A 45 -0.86 -6.55 4.36
C LYS A 45 -0.04 -6.92 3.13
N ARG A 46 0.28 -8.22 2.96
CA ARG A 46 1.01 -8.74 1.79
C ARG A 46 0.24 -8.50 0.49
N LYS A 47 -1.06 -8.80 0.47
CA LYS A 47 -1.92 -8.57 -0.71
C LYS A 47 -1.97 -7.11 -1.13
N VAL A 48 -2.09 -6.20 -0.16
CA VAL A 48 -2.11 -4.75 -0.43
C VAL A 48 -0.75 -4.25 -0.93
N LEU A 49 0.37 -4.71 -0.37
CA LEU A 49 1.72 -4.37 -0.85
C LEU A 49 1.89 -4.76 -2.32
N ILE A 50 1.58 -6.02 -2.65
CA ILE A 50 1.70 -6.54 -4.02
C ILE A 50 0.79 -5.77 -4.98
N ALA A 51 -0.46 -5.47 -4.58
CA ALA A 51 -1.40 -4.72 -5.40
C ALA A 51 -0.95 -3.27 -5.71
N LEU A 52 -0.13 -2.68 -4.83
CA LEU A 52 0.49 -1.38 -5.01
C LEU A 52 1.84 -1.45 -5.74
N GLY A 53 2.31 -2.64 -6.13
CA GLY A 53 3.60 -2.83 -6.79
C GLY A 53 4.81 -2.72 -5.85
N LEU A 54 4.61 -2.92 -4.55
CA LEU A 54 5.66 -2.88 -3.53
C LEU A 54 6.12 -4.28 -3.14
N ARG A 55 7.33 -4.38 -2.61
CA ARG A 55 7.88 -5.63 -2.07
C ARG A 55 7.42 -5.85 -0.64
N ILE A 56 7.50 -7.09 -0.18
CA ILE A 56 7.17 -7.45 1.20
C ILE A 56 8.10 -6.73 2.20
N SER A 57 9.36 -6.47 1.81
CA SER A 57 10.34 -5.69 2.57
C SER A 57 9.88 -4.25 2.83
N ASP A 58 9.07 -3.69 1.93
CA ASP A 58 8.64 -2.28 1.99
C ASP A 58 7.43 -2.09 2.91
N LYS A 59 7.05 -3.12 3.68
CA LYS A 59 5.90 -3.11 4.61
C LYS A 59 5.96 -1.93 5.58
N ASP A 60 7.15 -1.60 6.07
CA ASP A 60 7.31 -0.59 7.12
C ASP A 60 7.19 0.83 6.53
N GLN A 61 7.45 1.02 5.23
CA GLN A 61 7.17 2.28 4.54
C GLN A 61 5.66 2.48 4.34
N LEU A 62 4.93 1.41 4.06
CA LEU A 62 3.49 1.48 3.80
C LEU A 62 2.66 1.56 5.11
N PHE A 63 3.04 0.78 6.12
CA PHE A 63 2.29 0.62 7.37
C PHE A 63 2.94 1.28 8.60
N GLY A 64 4.18 1.78 8.51
CA GLY A 64 4.99 2.24 9.65
C GLY A 64 4.87 3.72 10.01
N GLY A 65 3.69 4.33 9.89
CA GLY A 65 3.47 5.75 10.22
C GLY A 65 3.44 6.65 8.99
N LYS A 66 2.76 7.81 9.06
CA LYS A 66 2.80 8.81 7.99
C LYS A 66 4.22 9.37 7.89
N SER A 67 4.93 9.06 6.81
CA SER A 67 6.24 9.65 6.51
C SER A 67 6.04 10.83 5.57
N ASP A 68 6.59 12.00 5.91
CA ASP A 68 6.52 13.19 5.03
C ASP A 68 7.47 13.08 3.83
N ALA A 69 8.21 11.97 3.73
CA ALA A 69 9.08 11.68 2.60
C ALA A 69 8.31 11.65 1.27
N PRO A 70 8.91 12.17 0.18
CA PRO A 70 8.28 12.20 -1.13
C PRO A 70 7.98 10.77 -1.63
N ILE A 71 6.70 10.49 -1.90
CA ILE A 71 6.20 9.18 -2.37
C ILE A 71 6.89 8.76 -3.69
N ALA A 72 7.22 9.74 -4.53
CA ALA A 72 7.89 9.53 -5.81
C ALA A 72 9.25 8.81 -5.67
N ALA A 73 10.03 9.13 -4.64
CA ALA A 73 11.32 8.49 -4.41
C ALA A 73 11.16 6.99 -4.08
N ALA A 74 10.17 6.63 -3.25
CA ALA A 74 9.90 5.25 -2.87
C ALA A 74 9.33 4.40 -4.02
N MET A 75 8.55 5.00 -4.92
CA MET A 75 7.97 4.30 -6.08
C MET A 75 9.00 4.01 -7.19
N LEU A 76 9.98 4.89 -7.38
CA LEU A 76 11.08 4.70 -8.34
C LEU A 76 12.02 3.56 -7.94
N THR A 77 12.27 3.38 -6.64
CA THR A 77 13.15 2.29 -6.16
C THR A 77 12.54 0.91 -6.37
N ALA A 78 11.23 0.76 -6.17
CA ALA A 78 10.53 -0.52 -6.35
C ALA A 78 10.45 -0.96 -7.83
N ALA A 79 10.39 -0.01 -8.76
CA ALA A 79 10.35 -0.30 -10.19
C ALA A 79 11.74 -0.68 -10.77
N ALA A 80 12.82 -0.06 -10.24
CA ALA A 80 14.16 -0.20 -10.79
C ALA A 80 14.81 -1.59 -10.55
N GLU A 81 14.46 -2.29 -9.47
CA GLU A 81 15.10 -3.57 -9.09
C GLU A 81 14.42 -4.81 -9.68
N SER A 82 13.35 -4.66 -10.47
CA SER A 82 12.62 -5.78 -11.10
C SER A 82 13.13 -6.18 -12.50
N ARG A 83 14.31 -5.68 -12.89
CA ARG A 83 15.05 -6.07 -14.09
C ARG A 83 16.44 -6.58 -13.72
N SER A 84 16.52 -7.75 -13.10
CA SER A 84 17.73 -8.58 -13.05
C SER A 84 17.31 -10.03 -12.94
#